data_AF-A0A8T3XZT7-F1
#
_entry.id   AF-A0A8T3XZT7-F1
#
_cell.length_a   1.000
_cell.length_b   1.000
_cell.length_c   1.000
_cell.angle_alpha   90.00
_cell.angle_beta   90.00
_cell.angle_gamma   90.00
#
_symmetry.space_group_name_H-M   'P 1'
#
loop_
_entity.id
_entity.type
_entity.pdbx_description
1 polymer ?
#
loop_
_entity_poly.entity_id
_entity_poly.type
_entity_poly.pdbx_seq_one_letter_code
_entity_poly.pdbx_strand_id
1 'polypeptide(L)' 'MQYKLKKETKWKKYPGKKKIKLQVSKYDFRLLSEDKSKILVPSGNYKKVLKRFRQIEFFKHRG' A
#
# COMPACT_ATOMS: atom_id res chain seq x y z
N MET A 1 -2.49 4.13 1.12
CA MET A 1 -1.65 2.92 1.24
C MET A 1 -0.88 2.92 2.56
N GLN A 2 -0.63 1.74 3.12
CA GLN A 2 0.17 1.56 4.33
C GLN A 2 1.30 0.55 4.09
N TYR A 3 2.32 0.62 4.94
CA TYR A 3 3.48 -0.26 4.89
C TYR A 3 3.95 -0.61 6.31
N LYS A 4 4.66 -1.72 6.43
CA LYS A 4 5.39 -2.10 7.64
C LYS A 4 6.59 -2.94 7.25
N LEU A 5 7.62 -2.97 8.10
CA LEU A 5 8.66 -3.99 7.93
C LEU A 5 8.03 -5.37 8.16
N LYS A 6 8.52 -6.40 7.46
CA LYS A 6 8.05 -7.78 7.67
C LYS A 6 8.19 -8.24 9.13
N LYS A 7 9.20 -7.72 9.82
CA LYS A 7 9.46 -7.98 11.24
C LYS A 7 8.61 -7.11 12.20
N GLU A 8 7.93 -6.09 11.70
CA GLU A 8 7.09 -5.20 12.50
C GLU A 8 5.62 -5.66 12.45
N THR A 9 4.90 -5.39 13.53
CA THR A 9 3.45 -5.63 13.64
C THR A 9 2.63 -4.40 13.24
N LYS A 10 3.14 -3.19 13.56
CA LYS A 10 2.43 -1.92 13.35
C LYS A 10 2.52 -1.40 11.91
N TRP A 11 1.37 -1.08 11.34
CA TRP A 11 1.27 -0.45 10.03
C TRP A 11 1.48 1.07 10.11
N LYS A 12 2.25 1.61 9.16
CA LYS A 12 2.57 3.03 9.03
C LYS A 12 2.00 3.57 7.71
N LYS A 13 1.72 4.89 7.65
CA LYS A 13 1.31 5.54 6.39
C LYS A 13 2.46 5.48 5.39
N TYR A 14 2.17 5.05 4.16
CA TYR A 14 3.20 4.93 3.14
C TYR A 14 3.73 6.31 2.71
N PRO A 15 5.04 6.59 2.85
CA PRO A 15 5.59 7.92 2.58
C PRO A 15 6.01 8.13 1.12
N GLY A 16 5.79 7.16 0.23
CA GLY A 16 6.33 7.17 -1.14
C GLY A 16 7.64 6.39 -1.27
N LYS A 17 7.90 5.81 -2.45
CA LYS A 17 9.01 4.86 -2.68
C LYS A 17 10.37 5.46 -2.35
N LYS A 18 10.56 6.73 -2.71
CA LYS A 18 11.81 7.48 -2.50
C LYS A 18 12.12 7.73 -1.01
N LYS A 19 11.11 7.69 -0.14
CA LYS A 19 11.23 7.97 1.31
C LYS A 19 11.33 6.69 2.16
N ILE A 20 11.43 5.51 1.54
CA ILE A 20 11.61 4.25 2.27
C ILE A 20 13.09 4.05 2.56
N LYS A 21 13.42 3.73 3.81
CA LYS A 21 14.82 3.58 4.28
C LYS A 21 15.51 2.31 3.77
N LEU A 22 14.78 1.21 3.58
CA LEU A 22 15.32 -0.07 3.10
C LEU A 22 14.72 -0.45 1.74
N GLN A 23 15.24 -1.53 1.15
CA GLN A 23 14.64 -2.12 -0.05
C GLN A 23 13.16 -2.46 0.17
N VAL A 24 12.32 -2.14 -0.82
CA VAL A 24 10.87 -2.42 -0.83
C VAL A 24 10.53 -3.90 -0.58
N SER A 25 11.42 -4.83 -0.91
CA SER A 25 11.24 -6.27 -0.65
C SER A 25 11.21 -6.65 0.83
N LYS A 26 11.76 -5.80 1.71
CA LYS A 26 11.77 -5.98 3.17
C LYS A 26 10.49 -5.50 3.86
N TYR A 27 9.58 -4.88 3.10
CA TYR A 27 8.33 -4.35 3.61
C TYR A 27 7.14 -5.12 3.06
N ASP A 28 6.12 -5.21 3.89
CA ASP A 28 4.77 -5.55 3.45
C ASP A 28 3.99 -4.27 3.21
N PHE A 29 3.13 -4.30 2.20
CA PHE A 29 2.25 -3.20 1.83
C PHE A 29 0.81 -3.66 1.93
N ARG A 30 -0.08 -2.75 2.32
CA ARG A 30 -1.53 -2.97 2.28
C ARG A 30 -2.24 -1.76 1.75
N LEU A 31 -3.40 -1.98 1.14
CA LEU A 31 -4.26 -0.92 0.66
C LEU A 31 -5.56 -0.90 1.46
N LEU A 32 -5.91 0.29 1.91
CA LEU A 32 -7.18 0.58 2.58
C LEU A 32 -8.01 1.47 1.64
N SER A 33 -9.32 1.48 1.86
CA SER A 33 -10.21 2.50 1.32
C SER A 33 -9.82 3.89 1.85
N GLU A 34 -10.37 4.92 1.21
CA GLU A 34 -10.07 6.32 1.50
C GLU A 34 -10.40 6.72 2.95
N ASP A 35 -11.55 6.27 3.43
CA ASP A 35 -12.04 6.38 4.81
C ASP A 35 -11.33 5.42 5.79
N LYS A 36 -10.46 4.52 5.30
CA LYS A 36 -9.76 3.48 6.06
C LYS A 36 -10.69 2.46 6.75
N SER A 37 -11.96 2.37 6.36
CA SER A 37 -12.91 1.41 6.92
C SER A 37 -12.73 -0.01 6.37
N LYS A 38 -12.28 -0.13 5.11
CA LYS A 38 -12.17 -1.41 4.39
C LYS A 38 -10.74 -1.67 3.93
N ILE A 39 -10.34 -2.94 4.05
CA ILE A 39 -9.06 -3.43 3.53
C ILE A 39 -9.28 -3.87 2.08
N LEU A 40 -8.71 -3.12 1.13
CA LEU A 40 -8.79 -3.42 -0.31
C LEU A 40 -7.72 -4.40 -0.76
N VAL A 41 -6.57 -4.39 -0.09
CA VAL A 41 -5.50 -5.39 -0.26
C VAL A 41 -4.92 -5.70 1.13
N PRO A 42 -5.08 -6.91 1.67
CA PRO A 42 -4.68 -7.27 3.05
C PRO A 42 -3.19 -7.14 3.35
N SER A 43 -2.36 -7.76 2.51
CA SER A 43 -0.90 -7.68 2.56
C SER A 43 -0.36 -8.16 1.23
N GLY A 44 0.72 -7.53 0.75
CA GLY A 44 1.38 -7.96 -0.47
C GLY A 44 2.65 -7.16 -0.74
N ASN A 45 3.38 -7.61 -1.76
CA ASN A 45 4.52 -6.89 -2.26
C ASN A 45 4.11 -5.54 -2.88
N TYR A 46 5.06 -4.61 -2.95
CA TYR A 46 4.83 -3.26 -3.46
C TYR A 46 4.13 -3.23 -4.83
N LYS A 47 4.57 -4.08 -5.77
CA LYS A 47 4.04 -4.11 -7.15
C LYS A 47 2.56 -4.48 -7.18
N LYS A 48 2.15 -5.51 -6.43
CA LYS A 48 0.75 -5.98 -6.39
C LYS A 48 -0.17 -4.92 -5.81
N VAL A 49 0.22 -4.31 -4.69
CA VAL A 49 -0.57 -3.29 -4.01
C VAL A 49 -0.66 -2.02 -4.86
N LEU A 50 0.44 -1.59 -5.47
CA LEU A 50 0.46 -0.42 -6.35
C LEU A 50 -0.38 -0.64 -7.63
N LYS A 51 -0.34 -1.84 -8.23
CA LYS A 51 -1.18 -2.18 -9.39
C LYS A 51 -2.66 -2.02 -9.04
N ARG A 52 -3.10 -2.55 -7.89
CA ARG A 52 -4.50 -2.42 -7.43
C ARG A 52 -4.87 -0.98 -7.14
N PHE A 53 -3.97 -0.23 -6.50
CA PHE A 53 -4.17 1.20 -6.24
C PHE A 53 -4.40 1.98 -7.55
N ARG A 54 -3.53 1.80 -8.55
CA ARG A 54 -3.67 2.45 -9.86
C ARG A 54 -4.96 2.06 -10.60
N GLN A 55 -5.37 0.81 -10.51
CA GLN A 55 -6.65 0.36 -11.09
C GLN A 55 -7.82 1.13 -10.47
N ILE A 56 -7.85 1.24 -9.15
CA ILE A 56 -8.92 1.97 -8.45
C ILE A 56 -8.91 3.45 -8.84
N GLU A 57 -7.74 4.10 -8.84
CA GLU A 57 -7.63 5.50 -9.27
C GLU A 57 -8.11 5.69 -10.71
N PHE A 58 -7.72 4.79 -11.61
CA PHE A 58 -8.15 4.86 -13.01
C PHE A 58 -9.67 4.79 -13.18
N PHE A 59 -10.35 3.90 -12.44
CA PHE A 59 -11.81 3.82 -12.48
C PHE A 59 -12.49 5.01 -11.81
N LYS A 60 -11.89 5.61 -10.77
CA LYS A 60 -12.42 6.82 -10.12
C LYS A 60 -12.45 8.04 -11.05
N HIS A 61 -11.48 8.16 -11.96
CA HIS A 61 -11.35 9.32 -12.86
C HIS A 61 -12.04 9.15 -14.22
N ARG A 62 -12.73 8.02 -14.44
CA ARG A 62 -13.50 7.74 -15.66
C ARG A 62 -15.02 7.84 -15.46
N GLY A 63 -15.47 8.12 -14.25
CA GLY A 63 -16.87 8.33 -13.90
C GLY A 63 -17.21 9.81 -13.84
#